data_AF-A0A819ILT6-F1
#
_entry.id   AF-A0A819ILT6-F1
#
_cell.length_a   1.000
_cell.length_b   1.000
_cell.length_c   1.000
_cell.angle_alpha   90.00
_cell.angle_beta   90.00
_cell.angle_gamma   90.00
#
_symmetry.space_group_name_H-M   'P 1'
#
loop_
_entity.id
_entity.type
_entity.pdbx_description
1 polymer ?
#
loop_
_entity_poly.entity_id
_entity_poly.type
_entity_poly.pdbx_seq_one_letter_code
_entity_poly.pdbx_strand_id
1 'polypeptide(L)'
;ISPSEMTIDVWNYIFFADKSYNSLKTNISKETLDHLRNEFQYWYPVDLRSSGKDLIPNHLTFSLYNHVAIWPKQEDNRWPKAFRANGHLFLNGEKMSKSTGNFMTLIQAIERFSAD
;
A
#
# COMPACT_ATOMS: atom_id res chain seq x y z
N ILE A 1 20.23 9.01 4.15
CA ILE A 1 19.09 9.56 4.93
C ILE A 1 18.94 8.73 6.18
N SER A 2 19.15 9.30 7.36
CA SER A 2 18.88 8.64 8.64
C SER A 2 17.38 8.70 8.96
N PRO A 3 16.83 7.74 9.74
CA PRO A 3 15.40 7.73 10.05
C PRO A 3 14.90 9.02 10.72
N SER A 4 15.71 9.65 11.57
CA SER A 4 15.36 10.89 12.28
C SER A 4 15.28 12.12 11.37
N GLU A 5 15.88 12.08 10.18
CA GLU A 5 15.80 13.18 9.21
C GLU A 5 14.49 13.20 8.42
N MET A 6 13.71 12.11 8.45
CA MET A 6 12.40 12.02 7.78
C MET A 6 11.30 12.67 8.62
N THR A 7 11.41 13.99 8.81
CA THR A 7 10.44 14.80 9.54
C THR A 7 9.12 14.95 8.76
N ILE A 8 8.09 15.48 9.42
CA ILE A 8 6.80 15.78 8.79
C ILE A 8 6.97 16.68 7.57
N ASP A 9 7.85 17.68 7.63
CA ASP A 9 8.08 18.60 6.51
C ASP A 9 8.73 17.91 5.30
N VAL A 10 9.64 16.96 5.56
CA VAL A 10 10.26 16.14 4.50
C VAL A 10 9.21 15.23 3.85
N TRP A 11 8.33 14.59 4.63
CA TRP A 11 7.23 13.81 4.08
C TRP A 11 6.24 14.66 3.29
N ASN A 12 5.91 15.85 3.82
CA ASN A 12 5.03 16.79 3.14
C ASN A 12 5.61 17.23 1.79
N TYR A 13 6.93 17.42 1.72
CA TYR A 13 7.60 17.66 0.45
C TYR A 13 7.38 16.50 -0.53
N ILE A 14 7.63 15.27 -0.11
CA ILE A 14 7.54 14.11 -1.01
C ILE A 14 6.09 13.90 -1.51
N PHE A 15 5.09 14.02 -0.63
CA PHE A 15 3.72 13.62 -0.94
C PHE A 15 2.78 14.74 -1.41
N PHE A 16 3.13 16.01 -1.19
CA PHE A 16 2.30 17.14 -1.61
C PHE A 16 3.06 18.06 -2.57
N ALA A 17 2.46 18.34 -3.73
CA ALA A 17 3.10 19.08 -4.81
C ALA A 17 3.29 20.58 -4.50
N ASP A 18 2.54 21.13 -3.55
CA ASP A 18 2.55 22.55 -3.18
C ASP A 18 3.71 22.95 -2.24
N LYS A 19 4.54 21.99 -1.81
CA LYS A 19 5.64 22.25 -0.88
C LYS A 19 6.95 22.54 -1.60
N SER A 20 7.67 23.56 -1.16
CA SER A 20 8.97 23.95 -1.71
C SER A 20 10.13 23.39 -0.89
N TYR A 21 11.22 23.00 -1.56
CA TYR A 21 12.44 22.52 -0.89
C TYR A 21 13.08 23.63 -0.04
N ASN A 22 13.04 24.88 -0.51
CA ASN A 22 13.70 26.01 0.14
C ASN A 22 13.13 26.34 1.53
N SER A 23 11.90 25.88 1.84
CA SER A 23 11.30 26.02 3.17
C SER A 23 11.66 24.89 4.14
N LEU A 24 12.35 23.85 3.70
CA LEU A 24 12.67 22.68 4.52
C LEU A 24 13.94 22.89 5.34
N LYS A 25 13.88 22.56 6.62
CA LYS A 25 15.06 22.42 7.47
C LYS A 25 15.52 20.97 7.43
N THR A 26 16.37 20.62 6.46
CA THR A 26 16.89 19.27 6.29
C THR A 26 18.31 19.29 5.72
N ASN A 27 19.09 18.25 6.05
CA ASN A 27 20.42 18.01 5.47
C ASN A 27 20.35 17.09 4.24
N ILE A 28 19.17 16.56 3.91
CA ILE A 28 18.96 15.71 2.73
C ILE A 28 19.00 16.59 1.49
N SER A 29 19.79 16.21 0.48
CA SER A 29 19.92 17.00 -0.74
C SER A 29 18.60 17.13 -1.50
N LYS A 30 18.45 18.24 -2.23
CA LYS A 30 17.28 18.49 -3.07
C LYS A 30 17.09 17.41 -4.13
N GLU A 31 18.18 16.99 -4.78
CA GLU A 31 18.17 15.96 -5.81
C GLU A 31 17.60 14.65 -5.28
N THR A 32 17.97 14.30 -4.04
CA THR A 32 17.47 13.08 -3.39
C THR A 32 15.98 13.17 -3.08
N LEU A 33 15.52 14.29 -2.51
CA LEU A 33 14.10 14.48 -2.20
C LEU A 33 13.23 14.62 -3.46
N ASP A 34 13.77 15.24 -4.51
CA ASP A 34 13.11 15.31 -5.82
C ASP A 34 12.95 13.93 -6.43
N HIS A 35 13.97 13.08 -6.33
CA HIS A 35 13.86 11.71 -6.81
C HIS A 35 12.73 10.95 -6.09
N LEU A 36 12.66 11.04 -4.75
CA LEU A 36 11.58 10.41 -3.96
C LEU A 36 10.19 10.97 -4.32
N ARG A 37 10.08 12.30 -4.47
CA ARG A 37 8.86 12.96 -4.90
C ARG A 37 8.43 12.47 -6.28
N ASN A 38 9.35 12.40 -7.23
CA ASN A 38 9.06 11.97 -8.60
C ASN A 38 8.57 10.51 -8.65
N GLU A 39 9.20 9.61 -7.88
CA GLU A 39 8.74 8.22 -7.76
C GLU A 39 7.30 8.17 -7.24
N PHE A 40 6.99 8.88 -6.15
CA PHE A 40 5.62 8.94 -5.65
C PHE A 40 4.65 9.51 -6.69
N GLN A 41 5.02 10.64 -7.31
CA GLN A 41 4.14 11.31 -8.27
C GLN A 41 3.85 10.44 -9.50
N TYR A 42 4.82 9.63 -9.93
CA TYR A 42 4.70 8.70 -11.04
C TYR A 42 3.85 7.46 -10.70
N TRP A 43 4.14 6.80 -9.57
CA TRP A 43 3.49 5.52 -9.22
C TRP A 43 2.10 5.68 -8.61
N TYR A 44 1.80 6.78 -7.93
CA TYR A 44 0.46 7.01 -7.38
C TYR A 44 -0.50 7.55 -8.45
N PRO A 45 -1.78 7.15 -8.43
CA PRO A 45 -2.47 6.45 -7.34
C PRO A 45 -2.33 4.93 -7.37
N VAL A 46 -2.79 4.27 -6.30
CA VAL A 46 -2.92 2.81 -6.26
C VAL A 46 -3.94 2.35 -7.31
N ASP A 47 -3.47 1.76 -8.41
CA ASP A 47 -4.32 1.30 -9.50
C ASP A 47 -5.24 0.15 -9.06
N LEU A 48 -4.72 -0.81 -8.30
CA LEU A 48 -5.47 -1.96 -7.82
C LEU A 48 -5.01 -2.38 -6.43
N ARG A 49 -5.96 -2.56 -5.50
CA ARG A 49 -5.74 -3.24 -4.22
C ARG A 49 -6.59 -4.50 -4.12
N SER A 50 -5.93 -5.66 -4.16
CA SER A 50 -6.58 -6.98 -4.05
C SER A 50 -6.51 -7.52 -2.63
N SER A 51 -7.60 -8.12 -2.14
CA SER A 51 -7.67 -8.69 -0.78
C SER A 51 -8.80 -9.71 -0.64
N GLY A 52 -8.77 -10.50 0.44
CA GLY A 52 -9.93 -11.27 0.87
C GLY A 52 -11.13 -10.38 1.23
N LYS A 53 -12.35 -10.88 0.98
CA LYS A 53 -13.63 -10.19 1.24
C LYS A 53 -13.85 -9.82 2.71
N ASP A 54 -13.17 -10.50 3.63
CA ASP A 54 -13.19 -10.24 5.06
C ASP A 54 -12.61 -8.88 5.45
N LEU A 55 -11.77 -8.28 4.61
CA LEU A 55 -11.18 -6.95 4.87
C LEU A 55 -12.04 -5.79 4.37
N ILE A 56 -13.15 -6.05 3.65
CA ILE A 56 -14.08 -5.00 3.19
C ILE A 56 -14.58 -4.13 4.36
N PRO A 57 -15.21 -4.69 5.41
CA PRO A 57 -15.82 -3.88 6.46
C PRO A 57 -14.82 -3.18 7.40
N ASN A 58 -13.51 -3.35 7.19
CA ASN A 58 -12.47 -2.75 8.01
C ASN A 58 -11.38 -2.11 7.14
N HIS A 59 -10.27 -2.79 6.89
CA HIS A 59 -9.07 -2.27 6.28
C HIS A 59 -9.30 -1.64 4.89
N LEU A 60 -10.12 -2.23 4.01
CA LEU A 60 -10.38 -1.61 2.70
C LEU A 60 -11.19 -0.31 2.83
N THR A 61 -12.17 -0.29 3.74
CA THR A 61 -12.92 0.92 4.09
C THR A 61 -12.00 1.98 4.70
N PHE A 62 -11.17 1.61 5.68
CA PHE A 62 -10.21 2.53 6.31
C PHE A 62 -9.17 3.04 5.32
N SER A 63 -8.73 2.20 4.38
CA SER A 63 -7.80 2.60 3.32
C SER A 63 -8.39 3.74 2.49
N LEU A 64 -9.66 3.62 2.07
CA LEU A 64 -10.35 4.70 1.36
C LEU A 64 -10.44 5.98 2.22
N TYR A 65 -10.92 5.87 3.47
CA TYR A 65 -11.06 7.02 4.37
C TYR A 65 -9.74 7.76 4.59
N ASN A 66 -8.64 7.05 4.85
CA ASN A 66 -7.34 7.68 5.06
C ASN A 66 -6.80 8.37 3.80
N HIS A 67 -6.97 7.77 2.62
CA HIS A 67 -6.54 8.41 1.37
C HIS A 67 -7.29 9.71 1.12
N VAL A 68 -8.61 9.71 1.36
CA VAL A 68 -9.44 10.92 1.24
C VAL A 68 -9.06 11.95 2.31
N ALA A 69 -8.72 11.54 3.53
CA ALA A 69 -8.33 12.47 4.59
C ALA A 69 -6.97 13.16 4.31
N ILE A 70 -5.99 12.42 3.78
CA ILE A 70 -4.65 12.94 3.48
C ILE A 70 -4.64 13.76 2.19
N TRP A 71 -5.32 13.30 1.14
CA TRP A 71 -5.44 13.98 -0.15
C TRP A 71 -6.93 14.30 -0.42
N PRO A 72 -7.51 15.34 0.22
CA PRO A 72 -8.95 15.60 0.18
C PRO A 72 -9.48 16.02 -1.19
N LYS A 73 -8.59 16.49 -2.06
CA LYS A 73 -8.95 16.95 -3.40
C LYS A 73 -8.83 15.80 -4.39
N GLN A 74 -9.97 15.33 -4.91
CA GLN A 74 -9.98 14.25 -5.89
C GLN A 74 -9.24 14.62 -7.19
N GLU A 75 -9.21 15.91 -7.55
CA GLU A 75 -8.43 16.47 -8.67
C GLU A 75 -6.92 16.21 -8.57
N ASP A 76 -6.39 15.96 -7.36
CA ASP A 76 -4.99 15.55 -7.18
C ASP A 76 -4.73 14.10 -7.65
N ASN A 77 -5.78 13.36 -8.04
CA ASN A 77 -5.76 12.00 -8.57
C ASN A 77 -4.97 11.01 -7.69
N ARG A 78 -5.04 11.16 -6.36
CA ARG A 78 -4.32 10.31 -5.39
C ARG A 78 -5.18 9.24 -4.71
N TRP A 79 -6.48 9.17 -5.01
CA TRP A 79 -7.37 8.16 -4.44
C TRP A 79 -7.17 6.79 -5.11
N PRO A 80 -7.35 5.67 -4.39
CA PRO A 80 -7.28 4.34 -4.99
C PRO A 80 -8.28 4.19 -6.15
N LYS A 81 -7.84 3.65 -7.28
CA LYS A 81 -8.68 3.51 -8.49
C LYS A 81 -9.58 2.28 -8.46
N ALA A 82 -9.10 1.16 -7.89
CA ALA A 82 -9.87 -0.07 -7.84
C ALA A 82 -9.56 -0.93 -6.61
N PHE A 83 -10.59 -1.63 -6.13
CA PHE A 83 -10.49 -2.68 -5.12
C PHE A 83 -11.05 -3.99 -5.68
N ARG A 84 -10.33 -5.10 -5.48
CA ARG A 84 -10.79 -6.45 -5.84
C ARG A 84 -10.87 -7.33 -4.61
N ALA A 85 -12.05 -7.84 -4.32
CA ALA A 85 -12.27 -8.78 -3.22
C ALA A 85 -12.38 -10.22 -3.74
N ASN A 86 -11.61 -11.15 -3.16
CA ASN A 86 -11.74 -12.58 -3.42
C ASN A 86 -12.36 -13.33 -2.24
N GLY A 87 -12.95 -14.49 -2.52
CA GLY A 87 -13.44 -15.41 -1.50
C GLY A 87 -12.30 -16.04 -0.69
N HIS A 88 -12.65 -16.71 0.40
CA HIS A 88 -11.71 -17.55 1.12
C HIS A 88 -11.38 -18.80 0.30
N LEU A 89 -10.12 -19.21 0.38
CA LEU A 89 -9.66 -20.43 -0.28
C LEU A 89 -10.15 -21.66 0.50
N PHE A 90 -10.66 -22.65 -0.22
CA PHE A 90 -11.00 -23.98 0.28
C PHE A 90 -9.93 -24.97 -0.18
N LEU A 91 -9.72 -26.02 0.61
CA LEU A 91 -8.84 -27.13 0.27
C LEU A 91 -9.66 -28.42 0.29
N ASN A 92 -9.70 -29.13 -0.84
CA ASN A 92 -10.51 -30.35 -1.03
C ASN A 92 -12.00 -30.16 -0.70
N GLY A 93 -12.57 -29.00 -1.06
CA GLY A 93 -13.98 -28.66 -0.79
C GLY A 93 -14.28 -28.20 0.64
N GLU A 94 -13.30 -28.30 1.54
CA GLU A 94 -13.44 -27.98 2.96
C GLU A 94 -12.68 -26.71 3.35
N LYS A 95 -13.13 -26.06 4.43
CA LYS A 95 -12.42 -24.90 4.97
C LYS A 95 -11.03 -25.32 5.44
N MET A 96 -10.00 -24.55 5.07
CA MET A 96 -8.65 -24.80 5.57
C MET A 96 -8.59 -24.56 7.09
N SER A 97 -8.16 -25.57 7.83
CA SER A 97 -7.99 -25.51 9.29
C SER A 97 -6.87 -26.43 9.77
N LYS A 98 -5.93 -25.86 10.55
CA LYS A 98 -4.83 -26.61 11.17
C LYS A 98 -5.33 -27.73 12.10
N SER A 99 -6.42 -27.51 12.83
CA SER A 99 -6.94 -28.50 13.78
C SER A 99 -7.54 -29.75 13.13
N THR A 100 -8.00 -29.63 11.88
CA THR A 100 -8.58 -30.75 11.11
C THR A 100 -7.54 -31.52 10.29
N GLY A 101 -6.27 -31.06 10.28
CA GLY A 101 -5.24 -31.56 9.37
C GLY A 101 -5.40 -31.08 7.91
N ASN A 102 -6.54 -30.48 7.54
CA ASN A 102 -6.78 -29.90 6.22
C ASN A 102 -6.14 -28.50 6.10
N PHE A 103 -4.81 -28.46 6.04
CA PHE A 103 -4.05 -27.22 5.93
C PHE A 103 -2.79 -27.44 5.10
N MET A 104 -2.43 -26.44 4.30
CA MET A 104 -1.22 -26.47 3.49
C MET A 104 -0.63 -25.06 3.44
N THR A 105 0.67 -24.93 3.74
CA THR A 105 1.39 -23.67 3.55
C THR A 105 1.75 -23.47 2.07
N LEU A 106 2.05 -22.24 1.68
CA LEU A 106 2.52 -21.95 0.32
C LEU A 106 3.75 -22.79 -0.07
N ILE A 107 4.73 -22.90 0.83
CA ILE A 107 5.96 -23.67 0.59
C ILE A 107 5.63 -25.16 0.37
N GLN A 108 4.78 -25.74 1.23
CA GLN A 108 4.35 -27.14 1.08
C GLN A 108 3.62 -27.39 -0.24
N ALA A 109 2.79 -26.43 -0.68
CA ALA A 109 2.09 -26.53 -1.96
C ALA A 109 3.08 -26.51 -3.13
N ILE A 110 4.04 -25.59 -3.13
CA ILE A 110 5.08 -25.48 -4.16
C ILE A 110 5.96 -26.73 -4.20
N GLU A 111 6.41 -27.24 -3.05
CA GLU A 111 7.23 -28.46 -3.00
C GLU A 111 6.48 -29.70 -3.53
N ARG A 112 5.16 -29.74 -3.32
CA ARG A 112 4.34 -30.88 -3.72
C ARG A 112 3.87 -30.82 -5.17
N PHE A 113 3.62 -29.63 -5.70
CA PHE A 113 2.95 -29.44 -7.00
C PHE A 113 3.69 -28.52 -7.98
N SER A 114 4.86 -28.01 -7.62
CA SER A 114 5.58 -26.93 -8.32
C SER A 114 4.89 -25.57 -8.22
N ALA A 115 5.54 -24.52 -8.73
CA ALA A 115 5.03 -23.14 -8.68
C ALA A 115 4.12 -22.77 -9.86
N ASP A 116 4.27 -23.47 -10.99
CA ASP A 116 3.44 -23.31 -12.19
C ASP A 116 2.10 -24.03 -12.03
#